data_AF-A0A7L6N6B4-F1
#
_entry.id   AF-A0A7L6N6B4-F1
#
_cell.length_a   1.000
_cell.length_b   1.000
_cell.length_c   1.000
_cell.angle_alpha   90.00
_cell.angle_beta   90.00
_cell.angle_gamma   90.00
#
_symmetry.space_group_name_H-M   'P 1'
#
loop_
_entity.id
_entity.type
_entity.pdbx_description
1 polymer ?
#
loop_
_entity_poly.entity_id
_entity_poly.type
_entity_poly.pdbx_seq_one_letter_code
_entity_poly.pdbx_strand_id
1 'polypeptide(L)'
;MICKLCKTYFLDVFSFDRWFDFPDLCPSCKEKFQVSIHFESIPIDNGQIDYYYIYDDLSLNTHEDIYLSRYLDRLYLKILDVEDTYDLFIYYDDLLDHTFYELGPLIKDYRKVFFFSLMRKDLVYKDIFL
;
A
#
# COMPACT_ATOMS: atom_id res chain seq x y z
N MET A 1 11.21 -17.11 0.03
CA MET A 1 10.46 -16.08 -0.73
C MET A 1 10.46 -16.42 -2.22
N ILE A 2 9.47 -15.93 -3.00
CA ILE A 2 9.46 -16.05 -4.46
C ILE A 2 9.84 -14.70 -5.06
N CYS A 3 10.89 -14.65 -5.88
CA CYS A 3 11.19 -13.44 -6.63
C CYS A 3 10.07 -13.15 -7.65
N LYS A 4 9.44 -11.97 -7.61
CA LYS A 4 8.39 -11.60 -8.58
C LYS A 4 8.92 -11.48 -10.02
N LEU A 5 10.23 -11.26 -10.21
CA LEU A 5 10.90 -11.15 -11.52
C LEU A 5 11.31 -12.51 -12.08
N CYS A 6 12.24 -13.22 -11.43
CA CYS A 6 12.77 -14.48 -11.94
C CYS A 6 11.96 -15.72 -11.54
N LYS A 7 10.85 -15.54 -10.80
CA LYS A 7 9.95 -16.59 -10.29
C LYS A 7 10.65 -17.72 -9.52
N THR A 8 11.91 -17.54 -9.15
CA THR A 8 12.73 -18.55 -8.48
C THR A 8 12.51 -18.44 -6.98
N TYR A 9 12.34 -19.58 -6.33
CA TYR A 9 12.35 -19.68 -4.88
C TYR A 9 13.77 -19.48 -4.38
N PHE A 10 13.93 -18.64 -3.38
CA PHE A 10 15.19 -18.55 -2.66
C PHE A 10 14.95 -18.44 -1.16
N LEU A 11 15.86 -19.10 -0.43
CA LEU A 11 16.05 -19.04 1.01
C LEU A 11 17.47 -18.50 1.16
N ASP A 12 17.61 -17.20 1.41
CA ASP A 12 18.93 -16.56 1.41
C ASP A 12 19.81 -17.10 2.56
N VAL A 13 19.21 -17.47 3.71
CA VAL A 13 19.92 -18.07 4.85
C VAL A 13 18.99 -18.96 5.68
N PHE A 14 19.50 -20.07 6.23
CA PHE A 14 18.83 -20.92 7.22
C PHE A 14 18.84 -20.27 8.62
N SER A 15 18.26 -19.09 8.76
CA SER A 15 17.98 -18.48 10.06
C SER A 15 16.54 -18.02 10.10
N PHE A 16 15.82 -18.40 11.16
CA PHE A 16 14.40 -18.10 11.34
C PHE A 16 14.09 -16.61 11.18
N ASP A 17 15.02 -15.75 11.61
CA ASP A 17 14.89 -14.29 11.56
C ASP A 17 14.85 -13.73 10.13
N ARG A 18 15.52 -14.37 9.16
CA ARG A 18 15.61 -13.90 7.77
C ARG A 18 14.56 -14.48 6.84
N TRP A 19 13.67 -15.33 7.35
CA TRP A 19 12.50 -15.78 6.59
C TRP A 19 11.48 -14.65 6.38
N PHE A 20 11.58 -13.61 7.20
CA PHE A 20 10.74 -12.41 7.16
C PHE A 20 11.51 -11.18 6.64
N ASP A 21 12.78 -11.30 6.26
CA ASP A 21 13.55 -10.17 5.72
C ASP A 21 13.23 -9.96 4.24
N PHE A 22 12.76 -8.77 3.88
CA PHE A 22 12.66 -8.33 2.50
C PHE A 22 14.05 -8.13 1.89
N PRO A 23 14.43 -8.90 0.86
CA PRO A 23 15.74 -8.81 0.28
C PRO A 23 15.73 -7.70 -0.78
N ASP A 24 16.41 -6.59 -0.49
CA ASP A 24 16.65 -5.48 -1.43
C ASP A 24 17.14 -5.96 -2.80
N LEU A 25 17.85 -7.09 -2.82
CA LEU A 25 18.36 -7.77 -4.00
C LEU A 25 17.96 -9.25 -3.95
N CYS A 26 17.33 -9.75 -5.00
CA CYS A 26 17.11 -11.18 -5.12
C CYS A 26 18.46 -11.92 -5.23
N PRO A 27 18.81 -12.87 -4.36
CA PRO A 27 20.09 -13.58 -4.43
C PRO A 27 20.23 -14.46 -5.67
N SER A 28 19.11 -14.88 -6.28
CA SER A 28 19.13 -15.69 -7.50
C SER A 28 19.38 -14.86 -8.77
N CYS A 29 18.67 -13.75 -8.97
CA CYS A 29 18.80 -12.93 -10.18
C CYS A 29 19.55 -11.62 -9.98
N LYS A 30 19.93 -11.26 -8.75
CA LYS A 30 20.60 -10.01 -8.35
C LYS A 30 19.83 -8.74 -8.71
N GLU A 31 18.54 -8.87 -8.99
CA GLU A 31 17.67 -7.74 -9.31
C GLU A 31 17.10 -7.11 -8.05
N LYS A 32 16.96 -5.78 -8.08
CA LYS A 32 16.32 -5.02 -7.00
C LYS A 32 14.80 -5.14 -7.07
N PHE A 33 14.14 -4.95 -5.93
CA PHE A 33 12.69 -4.74 -5.92
C PHE A 33 12.33 -3.59 -6.86
N GLN A 34 11.40 -3.85 -7.78
CA GLN A 34 10.84 -2.86 -8.69
C GLN A 34 9.49 -2.44 -8.15
N VAL A 35 9.39 -1.19 -7.72
CA VAL A 35 8.14 -0.60 -7.22
C VAL A 35 7.15 -0.46 -8.36
N SER A 36 5.95 -0.97 -8.13
CA SER A 36 4.78 -0.72 -8.96
C SER A 36 3.70 -0.10 -8.11
N ILE A 37 3.06 0.96 -8.61
CA ILE A 37 1.85 1.50 -7.99
C ILE A 37 0.68 0.63 -8.46
N HIS A 38 0.06 -0.05 -7.52
CA HIS A 38 -1.19 -0.76 -7.68
C HIS A 38 -2.37 0.20 -7.50
N PHE A 39 -3.53 -0.19 -8.02
CA PHE A 39 -4.73 0.64 -8.02
C PHE A 39 -5.98 -0.23 -7.87
N GLU A 40 -6.86 0.19 -6.97
CA GLU A 40 -8.20 -0.35 -6.78
C GLU A 40 -9.19 0.82 -6.70
N SER A 41 -10.39 0.65 -7.26
CA SER A 41 -11.47 1.64 -7.16
C SER A 41 -12.63 1.04 -6.40
N ILE A 42 -13.05 1.73 -5.34
CA ILE A 42 -14.04 1.29 -4.37
C ILE A 42 -15.21 2.27 -4.47
N PRO A 43 -16.37 1.87 -5.04
CA PRO A 43 -17.53 2.73 -5.09
C PRO A 43 -18.00 3.06 -3.67
N ILE A 44 -18.43 4.32 -3.46
CA ILE A 44 -19.10 4.80 -2.25
C ILE A 44 -20.43 5.46 -2.62
N ASP A 45 -21.34 5.67 -1.66
CA ASP A 45 -22.73 6.09 -1.93
C ASP A 45 -22.84 7.28 -2.89
N ASN A 46 -21.96 8.27 -2.75
CA ASN A 46 -21.97 9.50 -3.54
C ASN A 46 -20.73 9.66 -4.43
N GLY A 47 -19.96 8.59 -4.65
CA GLY A 47 -18.60 8.77 -5.16
C GLY A 47 -17.78 7.50 -5.34
N GLN A 48 -16.46 7.67 -5.28
CA GLN A 48 -15.49 6.58 -5.28
C GLN A 48 -14.27 6.91 -4.41
N ILE A 49 -13.71 5.87 -3.81
CA ILE A 49 -12.36 5.87 -3.25
C ILE A 49 -11.45 5.21 -4.28
N ASP A 50 -10.45 5.94 -4.73
CA ASP A 50 -9.38 5.44 -5.58
C ASP A 50 -8.17 5.14 -4.70
N TYR A 51 -7.91 3.86 -4.49
CA TYR A 51 -6.91 3.35 -3.56
C TYR A 51 -5.65 2.90 -4.29
N TYR A 52 -4.52 3.52 -3.95
CA TYR A 52 -3.22 3.25 -4.52
C TYR A 52 -2.26 2.65 -3.47
N TYR A 53 -1.51 1.61 -3.84
CA TYR A 53 -0.53 1.02 -2.92
C TYR A 53 0.70 0.50 -3.65
N ILE A 54 1.83 0.39 -2.95
CA ILE A 54 3.10 -0.04 -3.56
C ILE A 54 3.32 -1.55 -3.43
N TYR A 55 2.80 -2.16 -2.36
CA TYR A 55 3.10 -3.54 -2.04
C TYR A 55 1.82 -4.36 -1.76
N ASP A 56 1.56 -5.34 -2.61
CA ASP A 56 0.44 -6.29 -2.50
C ASP A 56 0.76 -7.44 -1.54
N ASP A 57 1.02 -7.09 -0.28
CA ASP A 57 1.08 -8.01 0.87
C ASP A 57 0.45 -7.29 2.07
N LEU A 58 -0.32 -8.03 2.87
CA LEU A 58 -1.14 -7.46 3.95
C LEU A 58 -0.33 -7.18 5.23
N SER A 59 0.85 -7.78 5.36
CA SER A 59 1.70 -7.62 6.54
C SER A 59 3.12 -7.23 6.14
N LEU A 60 3.54 -6.05 6.58
CA LEU A 60 4.94 -5.64 6.58
C LEU A 60 5.48 -5.69 8.00
N ASN A 61 6.73 -6.12 8.16
CA ASN A 61 7.48 -5.84 9.39
C ASN A 61 8.14 -4.45 9.33
N THR A 62 8.62 -3.95 10.47
CA THR A 62 9.21 -2.61 10.58
C THR A 62 10.35 -2.35 9.59
N HIS A 63 11.20 -3.34 9.30
CA HIS A 63 12.30 -3.16 8.37
C HIS A 63 11.80 -2.97 6.93
N GLU A 64 10.78 -3.74 6.54
CA GLU A 64 10.17 -3.66 5.21
C GLU A 64 9.42 -2.34 5.01
N ASP A 65 8.72 -1.87 6.05
CA ASP A 65 8.04 -0.57 6.06
C ASP A 65 9.04 0.58 5.90
N ILE A 66 10.14 0.56 6.65
CA ILE A 66 11.23 1.55 6.50
C ILE A 66 11.81 1.50 5.09
N TYR A 67 12.02 0.32 4.52
CA TYR A 67 12.52 0.20 3.15
C TYR A 67 11.54 0.78 2.13
N LEU A 68 10.26 0.43 2.22
CA LEU A 68 9.21 0.88 1.30
C LEU A 68 8.92 2.38 1.41
N SER A 69 9.13 2.98 2.59
CA SER A 69 8.97 4.42 2.80
C SER A 69 9.84 5.28 1.89
N ARG A 70 10.95 4.73 1.36
CA ARG A 70 11.81 5.41 0.38
C ARG A 70 11.12 5.67 -0.96
N TYR A 71 10.01 5.00 -1.21
CA TYR A 71 9.23 5.08 -2.45
C TYR A 71 7.92 5.85 -2.30
N LEU A 72 7.69 6.48 -1.14
CA LEU A 72 6.56 7.39 -0.91
C LEU A 72 6.57 8.56 -1.90
N ASP A 73 7.74 8.95 -2.40
CA ASP A 73 7.91 9.93 -3.46
C ASP A 73 7.11 9.57 -4.73
N ARG A 74 7.01 8.28 -5.07
CA ARG A 74 6.24 7.81 -6.23
C ARG A 74 4.74 8.03 -6.06
N LEU A 75 4.22 7.79 -4.85
CA LEU A 75 2.82 8.08 -4.53
C LEU A 75 2.57 9.58 -4.50
N TYR A 76 3.52 10.36 -3.96
CA TYR A 76 3.42 11.81 -3.94
C TYR A 76 3.40 12.43 -5.34
N LEU A 77 4.26 11.96 -6.24
CA LEU A 77 4.22 12.37 -7.66
C LEU A 77 2.86 12.06 -8.29
N LYS A 78 2.27 10.90 -7.96
CA LYS A 78 0.93 10.54 -8.45
C LYS A 78 -0.15 11.48 -7.91
N ILE A 79 -0.04 11.93 -6.66
CA ILE A 79 -0.95 12.92 -6.05
C ILE A 79 -0.87 14.23 -6.82
N LEU A 80 0.34 14.74 -7.10
CA LEU A 80 0.53 15.96 -7.88
C LEU A 80 -0.09 15.87 -9.28
N ASP A 81 -0.02 14.71 -9.92
CA ASP A 81 -0.61 14.50 -11.26
C ASP A 81 -2.15 14.58 -11.26
N VAL A 82 -2.80 14.43 -10.09
CA VAL A 82 -4.26 14.32 -9.98
C VAL A 82 -4.87 15.24 -8.94
N GLU A 83 -4.10 16.21 -8.41
CA GLU A 83 -4.48 17.01 -7.25
C GLU A 83 -5.82 17.73 -7.44
N ASP A 84 -6.07 18.27 -8.63
CA ASP A 84 -7.30 18.99 -8.98
C ASP A 84 -8.53 18.07 -9.20
N THR A 85 -8.35 16.76 -9.16
CA THR A 85 -9.42 15.78 -9.48
C THR A 85 -10.13 15.25 -8.24
N TYR A 86 -9.47 15.28 -7.09
CA TYR A 86 -9.96 14.66 -5.86
C TYR A 86 -10.30 15.70 -4.80
N ASP A 87 -11.32 15.40 -4.01
CA ASP A 87 -11.77 16.27 -2.92
C ASP A 87 -10.95 16.07 -1.64
N LEU A 88 -10.35 14.87 -1.47
CA LEU A 88 -9.67 14.45 -0.27
C LEU A 88 -8.55 13.45 -0.59
N PHE A 89 -7.39 13.64 0.05
CA PHE A 89 -6.25 12.74 0.00
C PHE A 89 -5.98 12.16 1.38
N ILE A 90 -5.86 10.84 1.48
CA ILE A 90 -5.67 10.12 2.75
C ILE A 90 -4.51 9.15 2.61
N TYR A 91 -3.52 9.29 3.49
CA TYR A 91 -2.49 8.29 3.69
C TYR A 91 -3.02 7.21 4.65
N TYR A 92 -3.21 5.99 4.15
CA TYR A 92 -3.76 4.86 4.91
C TYR A 92 -2.64 3.99 5.46
N ASP A 93 -2.22 4.28 6.69
CA ASP A 93 -1.20 3.53 7.45
C ASP A 93 -1.83 2.67 8.56
N ASP A 94 -1.00 2.00 9.35
CA ASP A 94 -1.44 1.13 10.46
C ASP A 94 -2.23 1.89 11.53
N LEU A 95 -1.87 3.15 11.79
CA LEU A 95 -2.58 3.99 12.75
C LEU A 95 -4.00 4.29 12.24
N LEU A 96 -4.10 4.62 10.94
CA LEU A 96 -5.36 4.90 10.31
C LEU A 96 -6.25 3.66 10.21
N ASP A 97 -5.67 2.49 9.92
CA ASP A 97 -6.38 1.21 9.89
C ASP A 97 -7.07 0.92 11.24
N HIS A 98 -6.38 1.18 12.36
CA HIS A 98 -6.94 0.99 13.69
C HIS A 98 -7.99 2.04 14.11
N THR A 99 -8.00 3.20 13.47
CA THR A 99 -8.91 4.32 13.78
C THR A 99 -9.93 4.58 12.67
N PHE A 100 -9.99 3.71 11.67
CA PHE A 100 -10.76 3.95 10.45
C PHE A 100 -12.25 4.12 10.73
N TYR A 101 -12.78 3.39 11.70
CA TYR A 101 -14.19 3.49 12.12
C TYR A 101 -14.58 4.89 12.61
N GLU A 102 -13.62 5.70 13.09
CA GLU A 102 -13.86 7.08 13.51
C GLU A 102 -13.88 8.06 12.33
N LEU A 103 -13.13 7.73 11.27
CA LEU A 103 -12.95 8.59 10.10
C LEU A 103 -13.89 8.26 8.95
N GLY A 104 -14.34 7.01 8.82
CA GLY A 104 -15.32 6.58 7.81
C GLY A 104 -16.52 7.53 7.71
N PRO A 105 -17.15 7.92 8.84
CA PRO A 105 -18.25 8.88 8.84
C PRO A 105 -17.91 10.28 8.32
N LEU A 106 -16.63 10.70 8.34
CA LEU A 106 -16.18 11.98 7.78
C LEU A 106 -15.89 11.87 6.28
N ILE A 107 -15.44 10.71 5.82
CA ILE A 107 -15.09 10.45 4.42
C ILE A 107 -16.34 10.43 3.52
N LYS A 108 -17.50 10.05 4.07
CA LYS A 108 -18.76 9.94 3.31
C LYS A 108 -19.25 11.25 2.66
N ASP A 109 -18.78 12.40 3.14
CA ASP A 109 -19.17 13.71 2.63
C ASP A 109 -18.38 14.10 1.36
N TYR A 110 -17.36 13.32 0.99
CA TYR A 110 -16.51 13.53 -0.18
C TYR A 110 -16.91 12.59 -1.33
N ARG A 111 -16.78 13.04 -2.58
CA ARG A 111 -17.18 12.26 -3.76
C ARG A 111 -16.02 11.57 -4.45
N LYS A 112 -14.84 12.18 -4.43
CA LYS A 112 -13.63 11.61 -5.02
C LYS A 112 -12.54 11.63 -3.97
N VAL A 113 -12.24 10.46 -3.43
CA VAL A 113 -11.27 10.32 -2.34
C VAL A 113 -10.09 9.52 -2.84
N PHE A 114 -8.88 10.04 -2.66
CA PHE A 114 -7.64 9.37 -3.04
C PHE A 114 -7.03 8.75 -1.80
N PHE A 115 -7.02 7.42 -1.72
CA PHE A 115 -6.32 6.67 -0.68
C PHE A 115 -4.96 6.24 -1.19
N PHE A 116 -3.94 6.34 -0.34
CA PHE A 116 -2.64 5.79 -0.67
C PHE A 116 -1.94 5.17 0.53
N SER A 117 -1.19 4.09 0.30
CA SER A 117 -0.45 3.40 1.35
C SER A 117 0.81 2.73 0.80
N LEU A 118 1.75 2.38 1.69
CA LEU A 118 2.93 1.61 1.29
C LEU A 118 2.58 0.14 1.01
N MET A 119 1.72 -0.46 1.82
CA MET A 119 1.19 -1.81 1.67
C MET A 119 -0.31 -1.81 1.46
N ARG A 120 -0.81 -2.84 0.77
CA ARG A 120 -2.24 -3.09 0.65
C ARG A 120 -2.84 -3.32 2.03
N LYS A 121 -3.98 -2.69 2.27
CA LYS A 121 -4.81 -2.87 3.44
C LYS A 121 -6.19 -3.36 2.99
N ASP A 122 -6.81 -4.20 3.79
CA ASP A 122 -8.16 -4.67 3.53
C ASP A 122 -9.15 -3.59 3.95
N LEU A 123 -9.57 -2.77 2.98
CA LEU A 123 -10.67 -1.83 3.17
C LEU A 123 -11.99 -2.62 3.24
N VAL A 124 -12.46 -2.90 4.44
CA VAL A 124 -13.73 -3.60 4.64
C VAL A 124 -14.86 -2.62 4.34
N TYR A 125 -15.62 -2.89 3.27
CA TYR A 125 -16.76 -2.08 2.82
C TYR A 125 -17.75 -1.71 3.93
N LYS A 126 -17.91 -2.51 4.98
CA LYS A 126 -18.83 -2.17 6.08
C LYS A 126 -18.37 -0.93 6.84
N ASP A 127 -17.07 -0.68 6.92
CA ASP A 127 -16.50 0.38 7.75
C ASP A 127 -16.57 1.75 7.06
N ILE A 128 -16.82 1.76 5.75
CA ILE A 128 -16.95 2.98 4.93
C ILE A 128 -18.41 3.50 4.91
N PHE A 129 -19.40 2.62 5.16
CA PHE A 129 -20.83 2.90 4.94
C PHE A 129 -21.71 2.77 6.19
N LEU A 130 -21.12 2.71 7.40
CA LEU A 130 -21.86 2.69 8.68
C LEU A 130 -22.12 4.10 9.24
#